data_AF-A0A2X2TXT1-F1
#
_entry.id   AF-A0A2X2TXT1-F1
#
_cell.length_a   1.000
_cell.length_b   1.000
_cell.length_c   1.000
_cell.angle_alpha   90.00
_cell.angle_beta   90.00
_cell.angle_gamma   90.00
#
_symmetry.space_group_name_H-M   'P 1'
#
loop_
_entity.id
_entity.type
_entity.pdbx_description
1 polymer ?
#
loop_
_entity_poly.entity_id
_entity_poly.type
_entity_poly.pdbx_seq_one_letter_code
_entity_poly.pdbx_strand_id
1 'polypeptide(L)'
;MLFLRVFAAETAFFCWKDMDIIKLGVGERDKIWYDEENCDFSTYAKEDFIYERLMEKFERLTSKCYTYLAGDVTNEDAWDKAYEVLVEIVREGRSQNSNYAKELYLLDDGTDYEYDVCGWLQDYLDYLDTGKQYEKIRRICGELISMFSWEEEKPSDFRFYIASSFGAEGKKKEALEFCEDWYKKESGNIMGATALIYARTGVGDFEGAEQIVRQYISEDGACTDENDIVYMAAELLYKVSGNKKAEKGVSQAMKKYEKEVEAYFSGMDEDGLDNIIGTGAWRR
;
A
#
# COMPACT_ATOMS: atom_id res chain seq x y z
N MET A 1 8.37 -0.72 7.38
CA MET A 1 7.86 -1.89 8.14
C MET A 1 6.48 -1.62 8.76
N LEU A 2 5.45 -1.47 7.93
CA LEU A 2 4.06 -1.33 8.39
C LEU A 2 3.09 -1.97 7.41
N PHE A 3 3.46 -3.16 6.92
CA PHE A 3 2.60 -4.00 6.10
C PHE A 3 2.77 -5.44 6.55
N LEU A 4 1.66 -6.16 6.68
CA LEU A 4 1.55 -7.54 7.18
C LEU A 4 1.41 -7.69 8.71
N ARG A 5 0.41 -7.00 9.29
CA ARG A 5 -0.28 -7.49 10.49
C ARG A 5 -1.79 -7.67 10.25
N VAL A 6 -2.15 -8.54 9.32
CA VAL A 6 -3.52 -9.09 9.28
C VAL A 6 -3.47 -10.60 9.01
N PHE A 7 -2.91 -11.37 9.94
CA PHE A 7 -3.23 -12.80 10.10
C PHE A 7 -2.84 -13.29 11.51
N ALA A 8 -3.38 -12.65 12.55
CA ALA A 8 -3.45 -13.25 13.89
C ALA A 8 -4.61 -12.62 14.67
N ALA A 9 -5.51 -13.46 15.16
CA ALA A 9 -6.70 -13.07 15.90
C ALA A 9 -6.39 -12.55 17.31
N GLU A 10 -7.28 -11.67 17.78
CA GLU A 10 -7.61 -11.30 19.18
C GLU A 10 -6.70 -10.32 19.96
N THR A 11 -7.35 -9.21 20.36
CA THR A 11 -7.11 -8.33 21.52
C THR A 11 -5.86 -7.42 21.54
N ALA A 12 -6.06 -6.11 21.43
CA ALA A 12 -5.91 -5.17 22.56
C ALA A 12 -6.17 -3.71 22.15
N PHE A 13 -7.07 -3.09 22.91
CA PHE A 13 -7.32 -1.67 23.08
C PHE A 13 -6.01 -0.91 23.42
N PHE A 14 -5.74 0.25 22.79
CA PHE A 14 -5.01 1.33 23.48
C PHE A 14 -5.50 2.70 23.02
N CYS A 15 -5.95 3.46 24.02
CA CYS A 15 -6.39 4.85 23.99
C CYS A 15 -5.17 5.74 24.22
N TRP A 16 -4.99 6.80 23.43
CA TRP A 16 -4.12 7.92 23.78
C TRP A 16 -4.95 9.21 23.84
N LYS A 17 -5.13 9.66 25.08
CA LYS A 17 -5.54 11.00 25.47
C LYS A 17 -4.28 11.85 25.65
N ASP A 18 -4.43 13.13 25.34
CA ASP A 18 -3.62 14.27 25.77
C ASP A 18 -2.22 14.40 25.13
N MET A 19 -2.14 15.25 24.09
CA MET A 19 -0.94 16.07 23.88
C MET A 19 -1.32 17.45 23.33
N ASP A 20 -0.73 18.46 23.97
CA ASP A 20 -1.13 19.86 23.95
C ASP A 20 -0.95 20.57 22.60
N ILE A 21 -1.89 21.48 22.37
CA ILE A 21 -1.94 22.46 21.28
C ILE A 21 -0.75 23.42 21.40
N ILE A 22 0.19 23.34 20.45
CA ILE A 22 1.09 24.45 20.13
C ILE A 22 0.56 25.15 18.88
N LYS A 23 -0.06 26.32 19.08
CA LYS A 23 -0.38 27.28 18.01
C LYS A 23 0.92 27.79 17.39
N LEU A 24 1.22 27.41 16.15
CA LEU A 24 2.13 28.15 15.30
C LEU A 24 1.34 28.83 14.17
N GLY A 25 1.67 30.10 13.96
CA GLY A 25 0.82 31.11 13.32
C GLY A 25 0.35 30.76 11.92
N VAL A 26 -0.94 30.98 11.70
CA VAL A 26 -1.55 31.14 10.39
C VAL A 26 -0.89 32.36 9.73
N GLY A 27 0.02 32.12 8.78
CA GLY A 27 0.37 33.13 7.79
C GLY A 27 -0.87 33.40 6.96
N GLU A 28 -1.33 34.65 6.96
CA GLU A 28 -2.43 35.12 6.13
C GLU A 28 -2.13 34.77 4.66
N ARG A 29 -2.82 33.74 4.14
CA ARG A 29 -2.94 33.54 2.70
C ARG A 29 -3.79 34.69 2.17
N ASP A 30 -3.21 35.49 1.30
CA ASP A 30 -3.94 36.38 0.40
C ASP A 30 -5.04 35.56 -0.27
N LYS A 31 -6.27 35.72 0.21
CA LYS A 31 -7.46 35.29 -0.51
C LYS A 31 -7.54 36.17 -1.75
N ILE A 32 -7.10 35.65 -2.88
CA ILE A 32 -7.48 36.20 -4.17
C ILE A 32 -8.99 36.01 -4.27
N TRP A 33 -9.74 37.08 -4.00
CA TRP A 33 -11.16 37.14 -4.31
C TRP A 33 -11.27 37.20 -5.82
N TYR A 34 -11.70 36.11 -6.45
CA TYR A 34 -12.01 36.08 -7.86
C TYR A 34 -13.32 36.86 -8.09
N ASP A 35 -13.18 38.05 -8.66
CA ASP A 35 -14.29 38.84 -9.19
C ASP A 35 -14.68 38.23 -10.55
N GLU A 36 -15.80 37.51 -10.59
CA GLU A 36 -16.31 36.77 -11.77
C GLU A 36 -16.54 37.69 -12.98
N GLU A 37 -16.60 39.02 -12.82
CA GLU A 37 -16.91 39.96 -13.90
C GLU A 37 -15.70 40.44 -14.72
N ASN A 38 -14.45 40.18 -14.32
CA ASN A 38 -13.27 40.77 -14.99
C ASN A 38 -12.05 39.85 -15.22
N CYS A 39 -12.15 38.53 -15.03
CA CYS A 39 -11.05 37.62 -15.42
C CYS A 39 -11.09 37.31 -16.92
N ASP A 40 -10.08 37.76 -17.66
CA ASP A 40 -9.82 37.32 -19.03
C ASP A 40 -9.22 35.90 -19.02
N PHE A 41 -10.11 34.90 -19.05
CA PHE A 41 -9.77 33.48 -19.15
C PHE A 41 -9.16 33.09 -20.51
N SER A 42 -8.88 34.03 -21.43
CA SER A 42 -8.31 33.71 -22.75
C SER A 42 -6.85 33.25 -22.72
N THR A 43 -6.16 33.42 -21.59
CA THR A 43 -4.74 33.07 -21.42
C THR A 43 -4.52 31.69 -20.79
N TYR A 44 -5.54 31.09 -20.17
CA TYR A 44 -5.51 29.72 -19.68
C TYR A 44 -6.04 28.79 -20.77
N ALA A 45 -5.28 27.76 -21.13
CA ALA A 45 -5.84 26.71 -21.96
C ALA A 45 -7.01 26.08 -21.17
N LYS A 46 -8.14 25.83 -21.85
CA LYS A 46 -9.30 25.13 -21.23
C LYS A 46 -8.92 23.79 -20.59
N GLU A 47 -7.77 23.25 -20.98
CA GLU A 47 -7.17 21.98 -20.59
C GLU A 47 -6.57 22.04 -19.17
N ASP A 48 -5.78 23.08 -18.85
CA ASP A 48 -5.22 23.31 -17.51
C ASP A 48 -6.35 23.47 -16.47
N PHE A 49 -7.42 24.15 -16.86
CA PHE A 49 -8.60 24.35 -16.02
C PHE A 49 -9.37 23.05 -15.69
N ILE A 50 -9.38 22.05 -16.59
CA ILE A 50 -10.04 20.76 -16.32
C ILE A 50 -9.24 19.96 -15.32
N TYR A 51 -7.92 19.93 -15.49
CA TYR A 51 -7.00 19.20 -14.61
C TYR A 51 -7.02 19.75 -13.18
N GLU A 52 -6.84 21.07 -13.02
CA GLU A 52 -6.89 21.75 -11.72
C GLU A 52 -8.21 21.45 -11.00
N ARG A 53 -9.34 21.57 -11.69
CA ARG A 53 -10.66 21.28 -11.13
C ARG A 53 -10.82 19.82 -10.69
N LEU A 54 -10.21 18.87 -11.41
CA LEU A 54 -10.27 17.45 -11.03
C LEU A 54 -9.38 17.17 -9.81
N MET A 55 -8.20 17.77 -9.72
CA MET A 55 -7.31 17.66 -8.56
C MET A 55 -7.91 18.30 -7.31
N GLU A 56 -8.48 19.50 -7.41
CA GLU A 56 -9.21 20.14 -6.30
C GLU A 56 -10.41 19.27 -5.84
N LYS A 57 -11.10 18.63 -6.80
CA LYS A 57 -12.20 17.71 -6.49
C LYS A 57 -11.68 16.48 -5.76
N PHE A 58 -10.54 15.93 -6.18
CA PHE A 58 -9.88 14.81 -5.54
C PHE A 58 -9.48 15.17 -4.11
N GLU A 59 -8.71 16.25 -3.89
CA GLU A 59 -8.27 16.73 -2.57
C GLU A 59 -9.45 16.92 -1.60
N ARG A 60 -10.54 17.54 -2.08
CA ARG A 60 -11.74 17.74 -1.26
C ARG A 60 -12.41 16.41 -0.87
N LEU A 61 -12.35 15.39 -1.72
CA LEU A 61 -12.89 14.06 -1.43
C LEU A 61 -11.95 13.25 -0.53
N THR A 62 -10.64 13.28 -0.76
CA THR A 62 -9.65 12.60 0.09
C THR A 62 -9.67 13.18 1.51
N SER A 63 -9.76 14.51 1.66
CA SER A 63 -9.97 15.16 2.97
C SER A 63 -11.19 14.62 3.71
N LYS A 64 -12.29 14.36 2.98
CA LYS A 64 -13.52 13.80 3.57
C LYS A 64 -13.36 12.35 4.00
N CYS A 65 -12.51 11.58 3.32
CA CYS A 65 -12.24 10.18 3.66
C CYS A 65 -11.74 10.06 5.10
N TYR A 66 -10.89 10.98 5.55
CA TYR A 66 -10.30 10.96 6.89
C TYR A 66 -11.13 11.68 7.95
N THR A 67 -12.01 12.62 7.57
CA THR A 67 -12.91 13.30 8.54
C THR A 67 -13.87 12.35 9.27
N TYR A 68 -14.11 11.15 8.72
CA TYR A 68 -14.92 10.09 9.34
C TYR A 68 -14.28 9.48 10.59
N LEU A 69 -12.94 9.49 10.71
CA LEU A 69 -12.23 8.98 11.90
C LEU A 69 -12.50 9.83 13.16
N ALA A 70 -13.08 11.03 13.00
CA ALA A 70 -13.44 11.96 14.08
C ALA A 70 -14.93 11.90 14.52
N GLY A 71 -15.75 11.03 13.93
CA GLY A 71 -17.04 10.62 14.51
C GLY A 71 -18.30 11.40 14.11
N ASP A 72 -18.33 12.13 13.00
CA ASP A 72 -19.56 12.82 12.55
C ASP A 72 -19.88 12.58 11.06
N VAL A 73 -21.13 12.19 10.79
CA VAL A 73 -21.80 11.98 9.49
C VAL A 73 -21.39 10.74 8.66
N THR A 74 -22.41 9.92 8.33
CA THR A 74 -22.34 8.84 7.32
C THR A 74 -22.11 9.44 5.93
N ASN A 75 -20.88 9.34 5.43
CA ASN A 75 -20.55 9.69 4.04
C ASN A 75 -20.09 8.42 3.32
N GLU A 76 -21.04 7.48 3.16
CA GLU A 76 -20.86 6.06 2.78
C GLU A 76 -20.16 5.79 1.43
N ASP A 77 -19.50 6.78 0.82
CA ASP A 77 -18.97 6.67 -0.54
C ASP A 77 -17.85 7.70 -0.87
N ALA A 78 -17.25 8.37 0.12
CA ALA A 78 -16.20 9.38 -0.16
C ALA A 78 -14.95 8.75 -0.82
N TRP A 79 -14.55 7.58 -0.34
CA TRP A 79 -13.43 6.80 -0.85
C TRP A 79 -13.65 6.37 -2.30
N ASP A 80 -14.79 5.75 -2.59
CA ASP A 80 -15.15 5.30 -3.94
C ASP A 80 -15.25 6.47 -4.92
N LYS A 81 -15.85 7.60 -4.50
CA LYS A 81 -15.91 8.82 -5.33
C LYS A 81 -14.54 9.43 -5.60
N ALA A 82 -13.65 9.44 -4.61
CA ALA A 82 -12.28 9.90 -4.81
C ALA A 82 -11.55 8.98 -5.81
N TYR A 83 -11.75 7.67 -5.72
CA TYR A 83 -11.21 6.71 -6.68
C TYR A 83 -11.73 6.97 -8.11
N GLU A 84 -13.03 7.19 -8.27
CA GLU A 84 -13.61 7.52 -9.58
C GLU A 84 -13.00 8.80 -10.18
N VAL A 85 -12.76 9.81 -9.35
CA VAL A 85 -12.09 11.06 -9.78
C VAL A 85 -10.64 10.80 -10.16
N LEU A 86 -9.91 9.96 -9.42
CA LEU A 86 -8.55 9.54 -9.77
C LEU A 86 -8.51 8.86 -11.15
N VAL A 87 -9.44 7.95 -11.42
CA VAL A 87 -9.57 7.32 -12.76
C VAL A 87 -9.88 8.36 -13.84
N GLU A 88 -10.73 9.34 -13.54
CA GLU A 88 -11.04 10.45 -14.44
C GLU A 88 -9.80 11.31 -14.74
N ILE A 89 -9.01 11.65 -13.72
CA ILE A 89 -7.73 12.38 -13.86
C ILE A 89 -6.80 11.67 -14.84
N VAL A 90 -6.58 10.36 -14.63
CA VAL A 90 -5.71 9.56 -15.50
C VAL A 90 -6.25 9.53 -16.93
N ARG A 91 -7.56 9.34 -17.11
CA ARG A 91 -8.20 9.28 -18.43
C ARG A 91 -8.11 10.61 -19.17
N GLU A 92 -8.47 11.71 -18.52
CA GLU A 92 -8.44 13.05 -19.13
C GLU A 92 -7.00 13.46 -19.47
N GLY A 93 -6.04 13.24 -18.56
CA GLY A 93 -4.63 13.48 -18.84
C GLY A 93 -4.13 12.67 -20.05
N ARG A 94 -4.55 11.41 -20.18
CA ARG A 94 -4.19 10.56 -21.33
C ARG A 94 -4.87 10.93 -22.64
N SER A 95 -6.03 11.59 -22.58
CA SER A 95 -6.70 12.11 -23.77
C SER A 95 -5.91 13.25 -24.43
N GLN A 96 -5.13 13.97 -23.63
CA GLN A 96 -4.29 15.09 -24.07
C GLN A 96 -2.87 14.64 -24.38
N ASN A 97 -2.29 13.81 -23.50
CA ASN A 97 -0.97 13.22 -23.66
C ASN A 97 -1.06 11.72 -23.39
N SER A 98 -0.94 10.89 -24.42
CA SER A 98 -1.03 9.42 -24.28
C SER A 98 -0.01 8.84 -23.30
N ASN A 99 1.06 9.58 -22.98
CA ASN A 99 2.08 9.18 -22.01
C ASN A 99 1.88 9.77 -20.61
N TYR A 100 0.77 10.46 -20.35
CA TYR A 100 0.44 10.98 -19.04
C TYR A 100 0.31 9.85 -18.02
N ALA A 101 1.03 9.99 -16.89
CA ALA A 101 1.03 9.05 -15.76
C ALA A 101 1.03 7.59 -16.20
N LYS A 102 2.06 7.20 -16.97
CA LYS A 102 2.25 5.80 -17.40
C LYS A 102 2.46 4.87 -16.22
N GLU A 103 3.22 5.33 -15.24
CA GLU A 103 3.43 4.69 -13.94
C GLU A 103 2.61 5.40 -12.86
N LEU A 104 2.23 4.66 -11.80
CA LEU A 104 1.40 5.20 -10.72
C LEU A 104 2.09 6.34 -9.97
N TYR A 105 3.37 6.17 -9.61
CA TYR A 105 4.13 7.17 -8.86
C TYR A 105 4.27 8.51 -9.60
N LEU A 106 4.11 8.53 -10.94
CA LEU A 106 4.17 9.76 -11.73
C LEU A 106 2.99 10.70 -11.46
N LEU A 107 1.89 10.21 -10.87
CA LEU A 107 0.82 11.07 -10.39
C LEU A 107 1.29 11.95 -9.23
N ASP A 108 2.08 11.39 -8.31
CA ASP A 108 2.65 12.14 -7.19
C ASP A 108 3.81 13.03 -7.64
N ASP A 109 4.73 12.48 -8.45
CA ASP A 109 5.87 13.25 -9.00
C ASP A 109 5.38 14.46 -9.81
N GLY A 110 4.31 14.29 -10.60
CA GLY A 110 3.69 15.35 -11.38
C GLY A 110 3.04 16.46 -10.56
N THR A 111 2.78 16.23 -9.27
CA THR A 111 2.18 17.21 -8.34
C THR A 111 3.12 17.57 -7.19
N ASP A 112 4.42 17.28 -7.29
CA ASP A 112 5.39 17.46 -6.20
C ASP A 112 4.90 16.86 -4.87
N TYR A 113 4.26 15.68 -4.96
CA TYR A 113 3.67 14.93 -3.85
C TYR A 113 2.57 15.67 -3.05
N GLU A 114 1.99 16.76 -3.58
CA GLU A 114 0.98 17.56 -2.90
C GLU A 114 -0.24 16.75 -2.43
N TYR A 115 -0.68 15.77 -3.22
CA TYR A 115 -1.91 15.01 -2.98
C TYR A 115 -1.70 13.60 -2.39
N ASP A 116 -0.45 13.12 -2.33
CA ASP A 116 -0.08 11.77 -1.88
C ASP A 116 -1.05 10.66 -2.37
N VAL A 117 -1.20 10.57 -3.68
CA VAL A 117 -2.11 9.63 -4.37
C VAL A 117 -1.74 8.18 -4.03
N CYS A 118 -0.45 7.84 -4.00
CA CYS A 118 -0.01 6.49 -3.62
C CYS A 118 -0.38 6.16 -2.17
N GLY A 119 -0.09 7.05 -1.22
CA GLY A 119 -0.47 6.86 0.19
C GLY A 119 -1.98 6.76 0.38
N TRP A 120 -2.73 7.63 -0.28
CA TRP A 120 -4.20 7.60 -0.23
C TRP A 120 -4.79 6.29 -0.80
N LEU A 121 -4.24 5.76 -1.90
CA LEU A 121 -4.68 4.49 -2.49
C LEU A 121 -4.45 3.31 -1.54
N GLN A 122 -3.31 3.30 -0.85
CA GLN A 122 -3.02 2.30 0.17
C GLN A 122 -4.06 2.36 1.29
N ASP A 123 -4.33 3.54 1.84
CA ASP A 123 -5.33 3.72 2.89
C ASP A 123 -6.73 3.29 2.43
N TYR A 124 -7.07 3.54 1.17
CA TYR A 124 -8.32 3.10 0.58
C TYR A 124 -8.43 1.56 0.57
N LEU A 125 -7.38 0.87 0.14
CA LEU A 125 -7.36 -0.60 0.12
C LEU A 125 -7.44 -1.19 1.54
N ASP A 126 -6.77 -0.58 2.52
CA ASP A 126 -6.85 -0.99 3.92
C ASP A 126 -8.24 -0.75 4.52
N TYR A 127 -8.89 0.37 4.16
CA TYR A 127 -10.29 0.63 4.50
C TYR A 127 -11.22 -0.45 3.94
N LEU A 128 -11.03 -0.83 2.67
CA LEU A 128 -11.81 -1.90 2.04
C LEU A 128 -11.56 -3.26 2.69
N ASP A 129 -10.30 -3.58 3.04
CA ASP A 129 -9.93 -4.85 3.67
C ASP A 129 -10.51 -4.98 5.08
N THR A 130 -10.41 -3.90 5.87
CA THR A 130 -11.06 -3.79 7.19
C THR A 130 -12.57 -3.96 7.08
N GLY A 131 -13.18 -3.36 6.05
CA GLY A 131 -14.58 -3.52 5.70
C GLY A 131 -14.95 -4.86 5.07
N LYS A 132 -13.98 -5.77 4.87
CA LYS A 132 -14.15 -7.09 4.21
C LYS A 132 -14.76 -6.99 2.80
N GLN A 133 -14.52 -5.88 2.09
CA GLN A 133 -15.03 -5.63 0.75
C GLN A 133 -14.15 -6.30 -0.33
N TYR A 134 -13.89 -7.60 -0.17
CA TYR A 134 -12.89 -8.34 -0.94
C TYR A 134 -13.14 -8.38 -2.46
N GLU A 135 -14.40 -8.45 -2.89
CA GLU A 135 -14.74 -8.33 -4.32
C GLU A 135 -14.36 -6.97 -4.90
N LYS A 136 -14.59 -5.90 -4.13
CA LYS A 136 -14.22 -4.54 -4.54
C LYS A 136 -12.71 -4.39 -4.60
N ILE A 137 -11.96 -4.89 -3.61
CA ILE A 137 -10.49 -4.92 -3.63
C ILE A 137 -9.98 -5.54 -4.93
N ARG A 138 -10.49 -6.72 -5.30
CA ARG A 138 -10.05 -7.40 -6.54
C ARG A 138 -10.35 -6.58 -7.79
N ARG A 139 -11.53 -5.96 -7.85
CA ARG A 139 -11.90 -5.08 -8.96
C ARG A 139 -10.95 -3.88 -9.06
N ILE A 140 -10.78 -3.14 -7.97
CA ILE A 140 -9.94 -1.93 -7.92
C ILE A 140 -8.47 -2.25 -8.24
N CYS A 141 -7.91 -3.29 -7.61
CA CYS A 141 -6.55 -3.73 -7.88
C CYS A 141 -6.39 -4.18 -9.34
N GLY A 142 -7.36 -4.92 -9.89
CA GLY A 142 -7.36 -5.32 -11.30
C GLY A 142 -7.41 -4.12 -12.26
N GLU A 143 -8.25 -3.13 -11.96
CA GLU A 143 -8.35 -1.87 -12.70
C GLU A 143 -7.01 -1.13 -12.67
N LEU A 144 -6.41 -0.90 -11.49
CA LEU A 144 -5.10 -0.26 -11.33
C LEU A 144 -3.98 -1.01 -12.08
N ILE A 145 -3.93 -2.34 -11.96
CA ILE A 145 -2.95 -3.17 -12.68
C ILE A 145 -3.09 -2.97 -14.20
N SER A 146 -4.32 -2.90 -14.72
CA SER A 146 -4.55 -2.69 -16.15
C SER A 146 -4.34 -1.24 -16.62
N MET A 147 -4.41 -0.29 -15.69
CA MET A 147 -4.38 1.13 -15.98
C MET A 147 -2.96 1.64 -16.19
N PHE A 148 -1.95 1.12 -15.50
CA PHE A 148 -0.55 1.58 -15.57
C PHE A 148 0.35 0.58 -16.31
N SER A 149 1.54 1.01 -16.73
CA SER A 149 2.49 0.20 -17.50
C SER A 149 3.33 -0.75 -16.65
N TRP A 150 3.72 -0.33 -15.44
CA TRP A 150 4.50 -1.14 -14.49
C TRP A 150 5.85 -1.61 -15.05
N GLU A 151 6.47 -0.76 -15.85
CA GLU A 151 7.80 -0.96 -16.43
C GLU A 151 8.88 -0.73 -15.36
N GLU A 152 8.75 0.33 -14.57
CA GLU A 152 9.71 0.72 -13.52
C GLU A 152 9.41 0.07 -12.17
N GLU A 153 8.16 0.13 -11.71
CA GLU A 153 7.69 -0.51 -10.48
C GLU A 153 6.79 -1.71 -10.80
N LYS A 154 6.83 -2.76 -9.97
CA LYS A 154 5.94 -3.92 -10.12
C LYS A 154 4.69 -3.75 -9.28
N PRO A 155 3.52 -4.25 -9.72
CA PRO A 155 2.25 -4.00 -9.04
C PRO A 155 2.03 -5.07 -7.96
N SER A 156 3.11 -5.41 -7.26
CA SER A 156 3.18 -6.57 -6.37
C SER A 156 2.21 -6.42 -5.21
N ASP A 157 2.07 -5.22 -4.66
CA ASP A 157 1.12 -4.92 -3.58
C ASP A 157 -0.32 -5.16 -4.03
N PHE A 158 -0.73 -4.66 -5.19
CA PHE A 158 -2.07 -4.87 -5.73
C PHE A 158 -2.37 -6.35 -6.00
N ARG A 159 -1.39 -7.11 -6.50
CA ARG A 159 -1.54 -8.57 -6.67
C ARG A 159 -1.62 -9.29 -5.33
N PHE A 160 -0.87 -8.82 -4.34
CA PHE A 160 -0.91 -9.37 -2.99
C PHE A 160 -2.27 -9.13 -2.32
N TYR A 161 -2.87 -7.95 -2.47
CA TYR A 161 -4.25 -7.67 -2.05
C TYR A 161 -5.25 -8.59 -2.76
N ILE A 162 -5.11 -8.81 -4.07
CA ILE A 162 -5.97 -9.77 -4.80
C ILE A 162 -5.86 -11.17 -4.19
N ALA A 163 -4.64 -11.69 -4.04
CA ALA A 163 -4.40 -13.02 -3.47
C ALA A 163 -4.97 -13.16 -2.04
N SER A 164 -4.69 -12.17 -1.19
CA SER A 164 -5.13 -12.12 0.21
C SER A 164 -6.65 -12.08 0.31
N SER A 165 -7.32 -11.32 -0.56
CA SER A 165 -8.77 -11.21 -0.60
C SER A 165 -9.46 -12.55 -0.91
N PHE A 166 -8.88 -13.40 -1.79
CA PHE A 166 -9.39 -14.74 -2.04
C PHE A 166 -9.22 -15.63 -0.80
N GLY A 167 -8.04 -15.58 -0.17
CA GLY A 167 -7.75 -16.31 1.06
C GLY A 167 -8.71 -15.96 2.20
N ALA A 168 -8.99 -14.66 2.39
CA ALA A 168 -9.87 -14.15 3.43
C ALA A 168 -11.35 -14.57 3.25
N GLU A 169 -11.80 -14.78 2.00
CA GLU A 169 -13.11 -15.36 1.68
C GLU A 169 -13.14 -16.90 1.74
N GLY A 170 -12.02 -17.55 2.05
CA GLY A 170 -11.90 -19.01 2.04
C GLY A 170 -11.84 -19.62 0.63
N LYS A 171 -11.69 -18.79 -0.43
CA LYS A 171 -11.52 -19.18 -1.83
C LYS A 171 -10.08 -19.62 -2.10
N LYS A 172 -9.64 -20.65 -1.38
CA LYS A 172 -8.24 -21.09 -1.30
C LYS A 172 -7.70 -21.62 -2.63
N LYS A 173 -8.56 -22.24 -3.45
CA LYS A 173 -8.14 -22.77 -4.77
C LYS A 173 -7.92 -21.63 -5.75
N GLU A 174 -8.81 -20.65 -5.75
CA GLU A 174 -8.72 -19.44 -6.57
C GLU A 174 -7.50 -18.60 -6.18
N ALA A 175 -7.21 -18.48 -4.88
CA ALA A 175 -5.98 -17.87 -4.39
C ALA A 175 -4.74 -18.59 -4.92
N LEU A 176 -4.73 -19.92 -4.87
CA LEU A 176 -3.61 -20.72 -5.38
C LEU A 176 -3.41 -20.55 -6.88
N GLU A 177 -4.49 -20.70 -7.67
CA GLU A 177 -4.43 -20.55 -9.13
C GLU A 177 -3.90 -19.17 -9.52
N PHE A 178 -4.36 -18.11 -8.85
CA PHE A 178 -3.88 -16.75 -9.07
C PHE A 178 -2.38 -16.60 -8.73
N CYS A 179 -1.96 -17.08 -7.55
CA CYS A 179 -0.56 -16.98 -7.12
C CYS A 179 0.39 -17.80 -8.00
N GLU A 180 -0.04 -18.97 -8.49
CA GLU A 180 0.78 -19.80 -9.38
C GLU A 180 0.98 -19.12 -10.74
N ASP A 181 -0.07 -18.53 -11.32
CA ASP A 181 0.04 -17.77 -12.56
C ASP A 181 0.93 -16.53 -12.39
N TRP A 182 0.76 -15.79 -11.30
CA TRP A 182 1.60 -14.63 -10.99
C TRP A 182 3.07 -15.03 -10.83
N TYR A 183 3.38 -15.98 -9.95
CA TYR A 183 4.76 -16.39 -9.67
C TYR A 183 5.45 -16.98 -10.91
N LYS A 184 4.71 -17.67 -11.78
CA LYS A 184 5.24 -18.18 -13.05
C LYS A 184 5.64 -17.07 -14.01
N LYS A 185 4.89 -15.97 -14.07
CA LYS A 185 5.17 -14.82 -14.94
C LYS A 185 6.30 -13.94 -14.41
N GLU A 186 6.41 -13.87 -13.08
CA GLU A 186 7.34 -12.98 -12.38
C GLU A 186 8.23 -13.78 -11.42
N SER A 187 8.90 -14.83 -11.94
CA SER A 187 9.78 -15.66 -11.13
C SER A 187 10.92 -14.83 -10.52
N GLY A 188 11.15 -14.97 -9.22
CA GLY A 188 12.10 -14.11 -8.48
C GLY A 188 11.41 -12.97 -7.72
N ASN A 189 10.16 -12.62 -8.04
CA ASN A 189 9.38 -11.66 -7.27
C ASN A 189 9.10 -12.22 -5.86
N ILE A 190 9.70 -11.59 -4.85
CA ILE A 190 9.63 -12.05 -3.46
C ILE A 190 8.22 -11.96 -2.87
N MET A 191 7.43 -10.96 -3.24
CA MET A 191 6.03 -10.88 -2.86
C MET A 191 5.20 -11.97 -3.54
N GLY A 192 5.48 -12.27 -4.81
CA GLY A 192 4.86 -13.38 -5.53
C GLY A 192 5.14 -14.74 -4.88
N ALA A 193 6.40 -14.97 -4.48
CA ALA A 193 6.79 -16.16 -3.73
C ALA A 193 6.06 -16.26 -2.38
N THR A 194 5.99 -15.14 -1.66
CA THR A 194 5.32 -15.03 -0.36
C THR A 194 3.84 -15.34 -0.47
N ALA A 195 3.14 -14.73 -1.43
CA ALA A 195 1.72 -14.98 -1.70
C ALA A 195 1.48 -16.46 -2.09
N LEU A 196 2.38 -17.06 -2.87
CA LEU A 196 2.29 -18.47 -3.24
C LEU A 196 2.49 -19.41 -2.04
N ILE A 197 3.41 -19.11 -1.12
CA ILE A 197 3.60 -19.87 0.12
C ILE A 197 2.32 -19.83 0.96
N TYR A 198 1.71 -18.65 1.13
CA TYR A 198 0.44 -18.50 1.84
C TYR A 198 -0.67 -19.32 1.17
N ALA A 199 -0.82 -19.22 -0.15
CA ALA A 199 -1.87 -19.93 -0.89
C ALA A 199 -1.72 -21.46 -0.81
N ARG A 200 -0.50 -21.98 -1.01
CA ARG A 200 -0.19 -23.41 -0.87
C ARG A 200 -0.44 -23.92 0.55
N THR A 201 0.01 -23.17 1.56
CA THR A 201 -0.30 -23.46 2.97
C THR A 201 -1.81 -23.49 3.21
N GLY A 202 -2.55 -22.56 2.62
CA GLY A 202 -4.01 -22.47 2.72
C GLY A 202 -4.74 -23.72 2.23
N VAL A 203 -4.29 -24.31 1.11
CA VAL A 203 -4.84 -25.56 0.57
C VAL A 203 -4.28 -26.84 1.20
N GLY A 204 -3.27 -26.72 2.08
CA GLY A 204 -2.61 -27.86 2.72
C GLY A 204 -1.48 -28.48 1.90
N ASP A 205 -1.00 -27.82 0.84
CA ASP A 205 0.19 -28.22 0.08
C ASP A 205 1.46 -27.73 0.80
N PHE A 206 1.78 -28.38 1.92
CA PHE A 206 2.92 -27.99 2.74
C PHE A 206 4.27 -28.28 2.06
N GLU A 207 4.36 -29.40 1.33
CA GLU A 207 5.58 -29.76 0.60
C GLU A 207 5.86 -28.75 -0.53
N GLY A 208 4.84 -28.38 -1.30
CA GLY A 208 4.97 -27.37 -2.33
C GLY A 208 5.27 -25.97 -1.77
N ALA A 209 4.72 -25.61 -0.62
CA ALA A 209 5.07 -24.36 0.06
C ALA A 209 6.53 -24.35 0.54
N GLU A 210 6.99 -25.45 1.14
CA GLU A 210 8.36 -25.59 1.62
C GLU A 210 9.40 -25.55 0.48
N GLN A 211 9.07 -26.08 -0.69
CA GLN A 211 9.91 -25.96 -1.88
C GLN A 211 10.14 -24.51 -2.30
N ILE A 212 9.14 -23.64 -2.17
CA ILE A 212 9.30 -22.20 -2.43
C ILE A 212 10.14 -21.55 -1.33
N VAL A 213 9.86 -21.84 -0.06
CA VAL A 213 10.65 -21.32 1.08
C VAL A 213 12.15 -21.59 0.89
N ARG A 214 12.52 -22.81 0.50
CA ARG A 214 13.94 -23.20 0.30
C ARG A 214 14.66 -22.44 -0.83
N GLN A 215 13.93 -21.78 -1.73
CA GLN A 215 14.52 -20.94 -2.78
C GLN A 215 14.96 -19.58 -2.25
N TYR A 216 14.34 -19.11 -1.16
CA TYR A 216 14.52 -17.76 -0.62
C TYR A 216 15.14 -17.73 0.79
N ILE A 217 15.03 -18.83 1.54
CA ILE A 217 15.60 -18.99 2.87
C ILE A 217 16.62 -20.13 2.84
N SER A 218 17.90 -19.78 2.92
CA SER A 218 18.99 -20.75 3.10
C SER A 218 19.14 -21.16 4.57
N GLU A 219 19.71 -22.33 4.84
CA GLU A 219 19.90 -22.83 6.22
C GLU A 219 20.74 -21.87 7.10
N ASP A 220 21.73 -21.22 6.52
CA ASP A 220 22.59 -20.21 7.18
C ASP A 220 22.19 -18.76 6.82
N GLY A 221 21.03 -18.58 6.17
CA GLY A 221 20.56 -17.27 5.71
C GLY A 221 20.09 -16.38 6.84
N ALA A 222 20.38 -15.08 6.75
CA ALA A 222 19.84 -14.08 7.66
C ALA A 222 18.48 -13.58 7.17
N CYS A 223 17.60 -13.28 8.13
CA CYS A 223 16.42 -12.45 7.90
C CYS A 223 16.87 -10.99 7.77
N THR A 224 16.32 -10.28 6.80
CA THR A 224 16.68 -8.91 6.38
C THR A 224 15.43 -8.20 5.86
N ASP A 225 15.47 -6.88 5.63
CA ASP A 225 14.37 -6.13 5.00
C ASP A 225 13.92 -6.70 3.65
N GLU A 226 14.83 -7.30 2.88
CA GLU A 226 14.51 -7.81 1.55
C GLU A 226 13.67 -9.09 1.62
N ASN A 227 13.83 -9.92 2.66
CA ASN A 227 13.29 -11.27 2.71
C ASN A 227 12.43 -11.61 3.94
N ASP A 228 12.24 -10.66 4.86
CA ASP A 228 11.43 -10.82 6.07
C ASP A 228 10.01 -11.32 5.79
N ILE A 229 9.39 -10.88 4.69
CA ILE A 229 8.06 -11.32 4.27
C ILE A 229 7.99 -12.83 3.98
N VAL A 230 9.07 -13.41 3.46
CA VAL A 230 9.15 -14.86 3.22
C VAL A 230 9.32 -15.59 4.55
N TYR A 231 10.09 -15.03 5.49
CA TYR A 231 10.20 -15.59 6.84
C TYR A 231 8.84 -15.59 7.55
N MET A 232 8.04 -14.53 7.42
CA MET A 232 6.67 -14.50 7.96
C MET A 232 5.77 -15.59 7.36
N ALA A 233 5.81 -15.80 6.04
CA ALA A 233 5.06 -16.86 5.39
C ALA A 233 5.55 -18.26 5.80
N ALA A 234 6.86 -18.45 5.91
CA ALA A 234 7.48 -19.70 6.36
C ALA A 234 7.11 -20.04 7.82
N GLU A 235 7.06 -19.04 8.71
CA GLU A 235 6.63 -19.24 10.10
C GLU A 235 5.20 -19.79 10.16
N LEU A 236 4.27 -19.19 9.39
CA LEU A 236 2.90 -19.69 9.30
C LEU A 236 2.85 -21.12 8.75
N LEU A 237 3.57 -21.39 7.66
CA LEU A 237 3.67 -22.74 7.08
C LEU A 237 4.10 -23.77 8.14
N TYR A 238 5.18 -23.50 8.86
CA TYR A 238 5.72 -24.45 9.84
C TYR A 238 4.85 -24.58 11.08
N LYS A 239 4.17 -23.51 11.49
CA LYS A 239 3.18 -23.54 12.56
C LYS A 239 1.98 -24.42 12.19
N VAL A 240 1.45 -24.27 10.97
CA VAL A 240 0.26 -25.01 10.49
C VAL A 240 0.59 -26.46 10.16
N SER A 241 1.75 -26.74 9.56
CA SER A 241 2.22 -28.11 9.28
C SER A 241 2.69 -28.88 10.52
N GLY A 242 2.90 -28.18 11.65
CA GLY A 242 3.38 -28.78 12.90
C GLY A 242 4.89 -29.01 12.96
N ASN A 243 5.67 -28.46 12.02
CA ASN A 243 7.13 -28.58 12.01
C ASN A 243 7.78 -27.63 13.03
N LYS A 244 7.75 -28.02 14.30
CA LYS A 244 8.26 -27.21 15.43
C LYS A 244 9.74 -26.84 15.35
N LYS A 245 10.57 -27.66 14.70
CA LYS A 245 11.99 -27.36 14.54
C LYS A 245 12.20 -26.21 13.56
N ALA A 246 11.56 -26.28 12.40
CA ALA A 246 11.66 -25.24 11.38
C ALA A 246 10.98 -23.93 11.81
N GLU A 247 9.80 -24.03 12.45
CA GLU A 247 9.10 -22.88 13.05
C GLU A 247 10.04 -22.11 13.99
N LYS A 248 10.68 -22.81 14.94
CA LYS A 248 11.61 -22.19 15.88
C LYS A 248 12.82 -21.54 15.18
N GLY A 249 13.34 -22.15 14.11
CA GLY A 249 14.47 -21.60 13.36
C GLY A 249 14.13 -20.26 12.70
N VAL A 250 12.99 -20.22 11.99
CA VAL A 250 12.49 -19.01 11.32
C VAL A 250 12.18 -17.91 12.34
N SER A 251 11.46 -18.22 13.42
CA SER A 251 11.13 -17.23 14.47
C SER A 251 12.38 -16.67 15.16
N GLN A 252 13.45 -17.47 15.31
CA GLN A 252 14.71 -17.00 15.89
C GLN A 252 15.45 -16.04 14.95
N ALA A 253 15.45 -16.34 13.65
CA ALA A 253 16.04 -15.44 12.65
C ALA A 253 15.32 -14.09 12.61
N MET A 254 13.99 -14.09 12.60
CA MET A 254 13.18 -12.86 12.65
C MET A 254 13.44 -12.05 13.92
N LYS A 255 13.44 -12.68 15.10
CA LYS A 255 13.73 -11.98 16.37
C LYS A 255 15.14 -11.41 16.45
N LYS A 256 16.10 -12.04 15.79
CA LYS A 256 17.45 -11.50 15.68
C LYS A 256 17.43 -10.23 14.83
N TYR A 257 16.74 -10.29 13.70
CA TYR A 257 16.58 -9.17 12.79
C TYR A 257 15.87 -7.98 13.45
N GLU A 258 14.74 -8.21 14.11
CA GLU A 258 13.99 -7.18 14.88
C GLU A 258 14.90 -6.45 15.88
N LYS A 259 15.77 -7.18 16.60
CA LYS A 259 16.72 -6.56 17.56
C LYS A 259 17.80 -5.74 16.89
N GLU A 260 18.28 -6.16 15.72
CA GLU A 260 19.27 -5.39 14.95
C GLU A 260 18.66 -4.07 14.46
N VAL A 261 17.41 -4.11 13.99
CA VAL A 261 16.63 -2.92 13.62
C VAL A 261 16.39 -2.01 14.82
N GLU A 262 15.92 -2.55 15.95
CA GLU A 262 15.71 -1.78 17.19
C GLU A 262 17.01 -1.10 17.68
N ALA A 263 18.13 -1.82 17.64
CA ALA A 263 19.43 -1.30 18.05
C ALA A 263 19.93 -0.20 17.11
N TYR A 264 19.69 -0.34 15.80
CA TYR A 264 20.00 0.69 14.82
C TYR A 264 19.26 2.00 15.15
N PHE A 265 17.94 1.95 15.33
CA PHE A 265 17.14 3.15 15.66
C PHE A 265 17.42 3.72 17.05
N SER A 266 17.66 2.86 18.05
CA SER A 266 17.98 3.33 19.41
C SER A 266 19.36 4.01 19.51
N GLY A 267 20.23 3.77 18.53
CA GLY A 267 21.56 4.38 18.42
C GLY A 267 21.59 5.69 17.63
N MET A 268 20.45 6.12 17.07
CA MET A 268 20.34 7.37 16.32
C MET A 268 19.92 8.53 17.22
N ASP A 269 20.55 9.70 17.06
CA ASP A 269 20.08 10.95 17.63
C ASP A 269 18.92 11.54 16.79
N GLU A 270 18.25 12.58 17.31
CA GLU A 270 17.13 13.25 16.61
C GLU A 270 17.54 13.72 15.20
N ASP A 271 18.76 14.23 15.04
CA ASP A 271 19.31 14.69 13.76
C ASP A 271 19.55 13.54 12.75
N GLY A 272 19.84 12.33 13.23
CA GLY A 272 19.97 11.13 12.41
C GLY A 272 18.62 10.62 11.89
N LEU A 273 17.59 10.67 12.72
CA LEU A 273 16.22 10.26 12.36
C LEU A 273 15.60 11.18 11.30
N ASP A 274 15.75 12.49 11.46
CA ASP A 274 15.25 13.49 10.50
C ASP A 274 15.95 13.37 9.13
N ASN A 275 17.23 12.98 9.10
CA ASN A 275 17.94 12.74 7.84
C ASN A 275 17.45 11.49 7.11
N ILE A 276 17.06 10.41 7.79
CA ILE A 276 16.52 9.21 7.12
C ILE A 276 15.10 9.47 6.59
N ILE A 277 14.27 10.16 7.36
CA ILE A 277 12.89 10.51 6.98
C ILE A 277 12.91 11.54 5.84
N GLY A 278 13.80 12.53 5.89
CA GLY A 278 13.91 13.60 4.89
C GLY A 278 14.63 13.24 3.59
N THR A 279 15.44 12.16 3.54
CA THR A 279 16.23 11.81 2.34
C THR A 279 15.67 10.65 1.52
N GLY A 280 14.54 10.05 1.93
CA GLY A 280 13.96 8.91 1.21
C GLY A 280 14.89 7.70 1.14
N ALA A 281 15.84 7.57 2.08
CA ALA A 281 16.86 6.53 2.09
C ALA A 281 16.30 5.10 2.25
N TRP A 282 15.00 4.94 2.45
CA TRP A 282 14.25 3.69 2.46
C TRP A 282 14.15 2.99 1.09
N ARG A 283 14.53 3.65 -0.02
CA ARG A 283 14.49 3.07 -1.38
C ARG A 283 15.85 2.54 -1.87
N ARG A 284 16.60 1.80 -1.05
CA ARG A 284 17.80 1.08 -1.53
C ARG A 284 17.87 -0.34 -1.05
#